data_AF-A0AA36IFW7-F1
#
_entry.id   AF-A0AA36IFW7-F1
#
_cell.length_a   1.000
_cell.length_b   1.000
_cell.length_c   1.000
_cell.angle_alpha   90.00
_cell.angle_beta   90.00
_cell.angle_gamma   90.00
#
_symmetry.space_group_name_H-M   'P 1'
#
loop_
_entity.id
_entity.type
_entity.pdbx_description
1 polymer ?
#
loop_
_entity_poly.entity_id
_entity_poly.type
_entity_poly.pdbx_seq_one_letter_code
_entity_poly.pdbx_strand_id
1 'polypeptide(L)'
;MQRWPILFMVPAQALLFHQVDQSQAPACPMDSAGPSWGIWIDGKNASEGEQAYGAAYSKLMRRALLEVYRMQQKHVSTEVAAMRVQHLLHMPFLDKFGGLFDTKKAPGRNFRRAFECIQREVPQQFVTSMLQTDIDDVYDVTCLPSKPCRSPLLPLRHTLEQVFKSYHSKMAKAKLEDEKLRLLASLLKNLALLHPLPDRNGRSRLLLLQFELRRLGLACGTMLFNNNNNIYVDSVSVLAAKIKEGIAMYNRAVSTGVNPWLGSQRQTFPSSPYAKELSRCYEGHSANRGHGLSIE
;
A
#
# COMPACT_ATOMS: atom_id res chain seq x y z
N MET A 1 6.42 38.07 33.02
CA MET A 1 6.22 37.74 31.59
C MET A 1 5.33 36.52 31.50
N GLN A 2 4.08 36.74 31.07
CA GLN A 2 3.02 35.75 30.99
C GLN A 2 3.09 34.96 29.66
N ARG A 3 2.74 33.65 29.79
CA ARG A 3 2.17 32.64 28.85
C ARG A 3 2.07 33.03 27.37
N TRP A 4 2.34 32.13 26.41
CA TRP A 4 1.41 31.10 25.89
C TRP A 4 2.12 29.81 25.45
N PRO A 5 1.59 28.61 25.75
CA PRO A 5 1.64 27.48 24.85
C PRO A 5 0.24 27.29 24.23
N ILE A 6 0.13 27.51 22.92
CA ILE A 6 -1.06 27.14 22.15
C ILE A 6 -1.05 25.62 22.00
N LEU A 7 -1.66 24.94 22.95
CA LEU A 7 -2.02 23.53 22.85
C LEU A 7 -3.28 23.46 21.97
N PHE A 8 -3.12 23.16 20.68
CA PHE A 8 -4.26 22.72 19.87
C PHE A 8 -4.66 21.31 20.34
N MET A 9 -5.55 21.24 21.32
CA MET A 9 -6.34 20.05 21.58
C MET A 9 -7.30 19.89 20.40
N VAL A 10 -6.96 19.04 19.45
CA VAL A 10 -7.98 18.44 18.59
C VAL A 10 -8.85 17.59 19.51
N PRO A 11 -10.16 17.84 19.64
CA PRO A 11 -11.02 17.03 20.49
C PRO A 11 -10.90 15.57 20.04
N ALA A 12 -10.68 14.68 21.01
CA ALA A 12 -10.77 13.24 20.83
C ALA A 12 -12.24 12.88 20.53
N GLN A 13 -12.72 13.25 19.34
CA GLN A 13 -13.97 12.73 18.82
C GLN A 13 -13.74 11.24 18.62
N ALA A 14 -14.47 10.46 19.41
CA ALA A 14 -14.47 9.01 19.40
C ALA A 14 -14.52 8.51 17.95
N LEU A 15 -13.37 8.06 17.44
CA LEU A 15 -13.36 7.11 16.34
C LEU A 15 -14.00 5.85 16.92
N LEU A 16 -15.32 5.74 16.75
CA LEU A 16 -16.06 4.52 17.02
C LEU A 16 -15.58 3.49 16.00
N PHE A 17 -14.54 2.73 16.39
CA PHE A 17 -14.20 1.53 15.67
C PHE A 17 -15.36 0.57 15.88
N HIS A 18 -16.15 0.37 14.82
CA HIS A 18 -17.12 -0.72 14.81
C HIS A 18 -16.37 -2.01 15.15
N GLN A 19 -16.83 -2.70 16.19
CA GLN A 19 -16.45 -4.08 16.43
C GLN A 19 -16.83 -4.85 15.16
N VAL A 20 -15.83 -5.24 14.39
CA VAL A 20 -16.05 -6.16 13.28
C VAL A 20 -16.47 -7.47 13.94
N ASP A 21 -17.64 -7.98 13.56
CA ASP A 21 -18.08 -9.30 14.01
C ASP A 21 -17.06 -10.34 13.54
N GLN A 22 -16.20 -10.77 14.46
CA GLN A 22 -15.13 -11.73 14.17
C GLN A 22 -15.66 -13.17 14.09
N SER A 23 -16.94 -13.42 14.41
CA SER A 23 -17.52 -14.77 14.37
C SER A 23 -17.53 -15.37 12.96
N GLN A 24 -17.40 -14.54 11.93
CA GLN A 24 -17.40 -14.96 10.52
C GLN A 24 -16.01 -14.92 9.86
N ALA A 25 -14.97 -14.47 10.57
CA ALA A 25 -13.64 -14.39 9.97
C ALA A 25 -13.04 -15.81 9.82
N PRO A 26 -12.48 -16.17 8.66
CA PRO A 26 -11.82 -17.45 8.49
C PRO A 26 -10.69 -17.58 9.52
N ALA A 27 -10.55 -18.78 10.13
CA ALA A 27 -9.48 -19.07 11.06
C ALA A 27 -8.13 -19.00 10.33
N CYS A 28 -7.46 -17.86 10.42
CA CYS A 28 -6.22 -17.65 9.68
C CYS A 28 -5.03 -18.37 10.31
N PRO A 29 -4.22 -19.08 9.51
CA PRO A 29 -3.01 -19.70 10.02
C PRO A 29 -2.09 -18.63 10.61
N MET A 30 -1.48 -19.01 11.72
CA MET A 30 -0.62 -18.15 12.54
C MET A 30 0.85 -18.30 12.22
N ASP A 31 1.21 -19.45 11.68
CA ASP A 31 2.50 -19.70 11.11
C ASP A 31 2.53 -19.23 9.64
N SER A 32 3.75 -18.99 9.18
CA SER A 32 4.05 -18.77 7.77
C SER A 32 4.38 -20.12 7.10
N ALA A 33 3.84 -21.23 7.62
CA ALA A 33 4.10 -22.56 7.09
C ALA A 33 3.43 -22.67 5.71
N GLY A 34 4.23 -22.94 4.68
CA GLY A 34 3.79 -22.98 3.27
C GLY A 34 4.51 -21.96 2.38
N PRO A 35 4.06 -21.76 1.13
CA PRO A 35 4.64 -20.82 0.16
C PRO A 35 4.32 -19.36 0.50
N SER A 36 4.34 -18.99 1.78
CA SER A 36 4.04 -17.65 2.29
C SER A 36 4.95 -16.58 1.71
N TRP A 37 6.11 -16.97 1.17
CA TRP A 37 7.03 -16.05 0.53
C TRP A 37 6.42 -15.33 -0.67
N GLY A 38 5.43 -15.94 -1.33
CA GLY A 38 4.68 -15.26 -2.37
C GLY A 38 3.80 -14.09 -1.88
N ILE A 39 3.70 -13.87 -0.56
CA ILE A 39 3.13 -12.63 -0.01
C ILE A 39 4.07 -11.45 -0.30
N TRP A 40 5.39 -11.63 -0.19
CA TRP A 40 6.38 -10.54 -0.26
C TRP A 40 7.30 -10.59 -1.48
N ILE A 41 7.30 -11.69 -2.20
CA ILE A 41 7.86 -11.79 -3.55
C ILE A 41 6.73 -11.53 -4.53
N ASP A 42 6.94 -10.56 -5.40
CA ASP A 42 5.98 -10.21 -6.43
C ASP A 42 5.76 -11.43 -7.36
N GLY A 43 4.50 -11.70 -7.73
CA GLY A 43 4.16 -12.80 -8.62
C GLY A 43 4.96 -12.81 -9.93
N LYS A 44 5.38 -11.63 -10.44
CA LYS A 44 6.23 -11.53 -11.64
C LYS A 44 7.61 -12.17 -11.47
N ASN A 45 8.12 -12.21 -10.25
CA ASN A 45 9.43 -12.76 -9.87
C ASN A 45 9.28 -14.11 -9.17
N ALA A 46 8.10 -14.74 -9.20
CA ALA A 46 7.86 -15.97 -8.46
C ALA A 46 8.81 -17.11 -8.89
N SER A 47 9.21 -17.17 -10.16
CA SER A 47 10.15 -18.17 -10.69
C SER A 47 11.54 -18.11 -10.07
N GLU A 48 11.93 -16.98 -9.49
CA GLU A 48 13.20 -16.81 -8.78
C GLU A 48 13.12 -17.32 -7.33
N GLY A 49 11.94 -17.76 -6.88
CA GLY A 49 11.70 -18.38 -5.59
C GLY A 49 11.66 -17.41 -4.42
N GLU A 50 11.78 -17.95 -3.20
CA GLU A 50 11.74 -17.16 -1.96
C GLU A 50 12.83 -16.08 -1.92
N GLN A 51 13.93 -16.26 -2.64
CA GLN A 51 15.11 -15.39 -2.58
C GLN A 51 15.26 -14.46 -3.78
N ALA A 52 14.19 -14.20 -4.53
CA ALA A 52 14.21 -13.30 -5.70
C ALA A 52 14.86 -11.93 -5.39
N TYR A 53 14.63 -11.41 -4.18
CA TYR A 53 15.22 -10.14 -3.71
C TYR A 53 16.34 -10.33 -2.67
N GLY A 54 16.88 -11.55 -2.57
CA GLY A 54 17.97 -11.93 -1.68
C GLY A 54 17.57 -12.38 -0.27
N ALA A 55 18.45 -13.19 0.34
CA ALA A 55 18.28 -13.78 1.68
C ALA A 55 17.94 -12.78 2.79
N ALA A 56 18.62 -11.63 2.80
CA ALA A 56 18.40 -10.60 3.80
C ALA A 56 16.99 -10.00 3.70
N TYR A 57 16.50 -9.77 2.47
CA TYR A 57 15.16 -9.24 2.24
C TYR A 57 14.09 -10.21 2.74
N SER A 58 14.17 -11.48 2.37
CA SER A 58 13.15 -12.47 2.72
C SER A 58 13.12 -12.76 4.21
N LYS A 59 14.28 -12.79 4.87
CA LYS A 59 14.37 -12.88 6.34
C LYS A 59 13.67 -11.69 7.01
N LEU A 60 13.87 -10.48 6.49
CA LEU A 60 13.24 -9.26 7.02
C LEU A 60 11.72 -9.29 6.84
N MET A 61 11.25 -9.58 5.63
CA MET A 61 9.82 -9.60 5.29
C MET A 61 9.07 -10.68 6.05
N ARG A 62 9.63 -11.88 6.15
CA ARG A 62 9.06 -12.97 6.96
C ARG A 62 8.89 -12.55 8.42
N ARG A 63 9.91 -11.93 9.01
CA ARG A 63 9.86 -11.45 10.41
C ARG A 63 8.80 -10.36 10.60
N ALA A 64 8.72 -9.40 9.67
CA ALA A 64 7.72 -8.34 9.71
C ALA A 64 6.29 -8.88 9.57
N LEU A 65 6.08 -9.83 8.66
CA LEU A 65 4.79 -10.48 8.46
C LEU A 65 4.32 -11.24 9.71
N LEU A 66 5.21 -11.99 10.36
CA LEU A 66 4.88 -12.67 11.62
C LEU A 66 4.48 -11.68 12.73
N GLU A 67 5.09 -10.49 12.76
CA GLU A 67 4.69 -9.44 13.70
C GLU A 67 3.28 -8.94 13.39
N VAL A 68 2.95 -8.71 12.11
CA VAL A 68 1.59 -8.36 11.67
C VAL A 68 0.57 -9.39 12.16
N TYR A 69 0.88 -10.68 12.03
CA TYR A 69 -0.04 -11.75 12.47
C TYR A 69 -0.21 -11.78 14.00
N ARG A 70 0.88 -11.63 14.75
CA ARG A 70 0.82 -11.58 16.23
C ARG A 70 0.04 -10.38 16.75
N MET A 71 0.11 -9.23 16.07
CA MET A 71 -0.64 -8.04 16.46
C MET A 71 -2.15 -8.27 16.45
N GLN A 72 -2.64 -9.20 15.63
CA GLN A 72 -4.07 -9.50 15.50
C GLN A 72 -4.57 -10.48 16.56
N GLN A 73 -3.70 -11.40 17.02
CA GLN A 73 -4.06 -12.35 18.08
C GLN A 73 -4.30 -11.67 19.42
N LYS A 74 -3.56 -10.60 19.72
CA LYS A 74 -3.56 -10.02 21.07
C LYS A 74 -4.86 -9.29 21.42
N HIS A 75 -5.92 -9.38 20.59
CA HIS A 75 -7.21 -8.67 20.72
C HIS A 75 -7.01 -7.30 21.36
N VAL A 76 -6.01 -6.55 20.86
CA VAL A 76 -5.60 -5.33 21.52
C VAL A 76 -6.81 -4.42 21.43
N SER A 77 -7.32 -3.99 22.59
CA SER A 77 -8.61 -3.30 22.72
C SER A 77 -8.77 -2.22 21.64
N THR A 78 -10.02 -2.02 21.20
CA THR A 78 -10.40 -0.99 20.22
C THR A 78 -9.85 0.40 20.56
N GLU A 79 -9.55 0.68 21.84
CA GLU A 79 -8.86 1.87 22.31
C GLU A 79 -7.40 1.99 21.86
N VAL A 80 -6.66 0.88 21.72
CA VAL A 80 -5.30 0.89 21.13
C VAL A 80 -5.37 0.98 19.59
N ALA A 81 -6.44 0.50 18.97
CA ALA A 81 -6.70 0.78 17.55
C ALA A 81 -7.02 2.28 17.32
N ALA A 82 -7.69 2.92 18.28
CA ALA A 82 -8.01 4.35 18.26
C ALA A 82 -6.85 5.29 18.68
N MET A 83 -6.02 4.89 19.63
CA MET A 83 -4.82 5.64 20.04
C MET A 83 -3.62 5.46 19.08
N ARG A 84 -3.62 4.46 18.19
CA ARG A 84 -2.50 4.20 17.25
C ARG A 84 -2.58 4.86 15.91
N VAL A 85 -3.73 5.44 15.55
CA VAL A 85 -3.64 6.55 14.63
C VAL A 85 -2.68 7.57 15.21
N GLN A 86 -2.36 7.71 16.52
CA GLN A 86 -1.46 8.73 17.09
C GLN A 86 0.05 8.42 17.31
N HIS A 87 0.52 7.17 17.20
CA HIS A 87 1.92 6.91 16.82
C HIS A 87 1.93 6.90 15.28
N LEU A 88 1.59 8.04 14.67
CA LEU A 88 0.83 8.24 13.41
C LEU A 88 1.23 7.54 12.11
N LEU A 89 2.37 6.90 12.15
CA LEU A 89 3.01 6.18 11.08
C LEU A 89 3.89 5.03 11.63
N HIS A 90 4.13 5.04 12.95
CA HIS A 90 4.90 4.10 13.75
C HIS A 90 4.15 2.78 13.98
N MET A 91 3.92 2.09 12.87
CA MET A 91 3.76 0.64 12.91
C MET A 91 5.03 0.08 13.58
N PRO A 92 4.97 -0.57 14.75
CA PRO A 92 6.18 -0.97 15.47
C PRO A 92 7.10 -1.86 14.64
N PHE A 93 6.56 -2.57 13.64
CA PHE A 93 7.37 -3.28 12.65
C PHE A 93 8.12 -2.33 11.71
N LEU A 94 7.54 -1.21 11.24
CA LEU A 94 8.27 -0.22 10.44
C LEU A 94 9.38 0.49 11.24
N ASP A 95 9.17 0.77 12.52
CA ASP A 95 10.22 1.33 13.38
C ASP A 95 11.31 0.29 13.69
N LYS A 96 10.90 -0.89 14.16
CA LYS A 96 11.79 -2.00 14.53
C LYS A 96 12.56 -2.57 13.35
N PHE A 97 12.04 -2.41 12.13
CA PHE A 97 12.71 -2.85 10.91
C PHE A 97 13.31 -1.73 10.09
N GLY A 98 13.18 -0.44 10.43
CA GLY A 98 13.69 0.56 9.49
C GLY A 98 13.94 2.01 9.88
N GLY A 99 13.81 2.51 11.11
CA GLY A 99 14.06 3.96 11.32
C GLY A 99 13.32 4.85 10.30
N LEU A 100 12.14 4.39 9.88
CA LEU A 100 11.52 4.68 8.58
C LEU A 100 10.78 6.02 8.51
N PHE A 101 10.79 6.79 9.60
CA PHE A 101 10.11 8.09 9.73
C PHE A 101 11.04 9.21 10.17
N ASP A 102 12.32 9.17 9.80
CA ASP A 102 13.10 10.41 9.76
C ASP A 102 12.61 11.29 8.60
N THR A 103 11.46 11.91 8.82
CA THR A 103 10.82 12.87 7.91
C THR A 103 11.69 14.08 7.59
N LYS A 104 12.80 14.28 8.34
CA LYS A 104 13.78 15.34 8.06
C LYS A 104 14.64 15.04 6.82
N LYS A 105 14.65 13.79 6.35
CA LYS A 105 15.41 13.33 5.17
C LYS A 105 14.48 12.75 4.11
N ALA A 106 13.48 13.50 3.66
CA ALA A 106 12.63 13.03 2.56
C ALA A 106 13.27 13.34 1.19
N PRO A 107 13.94 12.40 0.50
CA PRO A 107 14.03 12.50 -0.93
C PRO A 107 12.65 12.13 -1.46
N GLY A 108 11.80 13.12 -1.70
CA GLY A 108 10.65 12.90 -2.56
C GLY A 108 11.19 12.33 -3.87
N ARG A 109 10.93 11.05 -4.17
CA ARG A 109 11.14 10.56 -5.54
C ARG A 109 10.42 11.58 -6.43
N ASN A 110 11.11 12.08 -7.45
CA ASN A 110 10.57 13.10 -8.33
C ASN A 110 9.44 12.50 -9.19
N PHE A 111 8.27 12.30 -8.57
CA PHE A 111 7.07 11.74 -9.17
C PHE A 111 6.57 12.63 -10.30
N ARG A 112 6.94 13.92 -10.29
CA ARG A 112 6.69 14.89 -11.36
C ARG A 112 7.07 14.34 -12.72
N ARG A 113 8.28 13.79 -12.89
CA ARG A 113 8.73 13.36 -14.22
C ARG A 113 7.98 12.12 -14.72
N ALA A 114 7.70 11.17 -13.82
CA ALA A 114 6.90 10.00 -14.15
C ALA A 114 5.46 10.42 -14.50
N PHE A 115 4.90 11.37 -13.76
CA PHE A 115 3.58 11.94 -13.99
C PHE A 115 3.48 12.71 -15.30
N GLU A 116 4.42 13.63 -15.56
CA GLU A 116 4.53 14.39 -16.81
C GLU A 116 4.65 13.44 -18.00
N CYS A 117 5.42 12.36 -17.86
CA CYS A 117 5.52 11.34 -18.88
C CYS A 117 4.20 10.59 -19.09
N ILE A 118 3.52 10.16 -18.00
CA ILE A 118 2.19 9.51 -18.11
C ILE A 118 1.20 10.43 -18.81
N GLN A 119 1.13 11.71 -18.45
CA GLN A 119 0.24 12.68 -19.08
C GLN A 119 0.53 12.87 -20.57
N ARG A 120 1.81 12.79 -20.97
CA ARG A 120 2.23 12.94 -22.38
C ARG A 120 1.95 11.69 -23.20
N GLU A 121 2.22 10.51 -22.64
CA GLU A 121 2.23 9.25 -23.40
C GLU A 121 0.88 8.51 -23.32
N VAL A 122 0.03 8.80 -22.33
CA VAL A 122 -1.25 8.10 -22.11
C VAL A 122 -2.43 9.04 -22.42
N PRO A 123 -3.48 8.59 -23.12
CA PRO A 123 -4.63 9.46 -23.40
C PRO A 123 -5.32 9.95 -22.12
N GLN A 124 -5.69 11.24 -22.11
CA GLN A 124 -6.15 11.95 -20.91
C GLN A 124 -7.32 11.27 -20.18
N GLN A 125 -8.25 10.66 -20.92
CA GLN A 125 -9.38 9.92 -20.35
C GLN A 125 -8.95 8.76 -19.45
N PHE A 126 -7.82 8.11 -19.75
CA PHE A 126 -7.27 7.06 -18.91
C PHE A 126 -6.45 7.63 -17.77
N VAL A 127 -5.63 8.66 -18.04
CA VAL A 127 -4.81 9.37 -17.03
C VAL A 127 -5.64 9.76 -15.81
N THR A 128 -6.83 10.33 -16.00
CA THR A 128 -7.73 10.69 -14.90
C THR A 128 -8.05 9.47 -14.03
N SER A 129 -8.45 8.33 -14.63
CA SER A 129 -8.74 7.10 -13.88
C SER A 129 -7.50 6.46 -13.23
N MET A 130 -6.32 6.60 -13.86
CA MET A 130 -5.04 6.09 -13.33
C MET A 130 -4.61 6.88 -12.10
N LEU A 131 -4.99 8.15 -12.01
CA LEU A 131 -4.58 9.03 -10.95
C LEU A 131 -5.69 9.26 -9.93
N GLN A 132 -6.93 8.91 -10.25
CA GLN A 132 -8.05 9.09 -9.34
C GLN A 132 -7.76 8.45 -7.98
N THR A 133 -7.89 9.26 -6.94
CA THR A 133 -7.83 8.82 -5.54
C THR A 133 -9.08 9.31 -4.85
N ASP A 134 -9.45 8.68 -3.73
CA ASP A 134 -10.65 9.07 -2.98
C ASP A 134 -10.51 10.40 -2.20
N ILE A 135 -9.45 11.16 -2.48
CA ILE A 135 -9.03 12.35 -1.74
C ILE A 135 -8.44 13.36 -2.72
N ASP A 136 -9.28 13.79 -3.65
CA ASP A 136 -8.92 14.80 -4.64
C ASP A 136 -8.49 16.12 -3.97
N ASP A 137 -9.02 16.43 -2.77
CA ASP A 137 -8.73 17.65 -2.00
C ASP A 137 -7.37 17.67 -1.29
N VAL A 138 -6.61 16.56 -1.30
CA VAL A 138 -5.30 16.49 -0.63
C VAL A 138 -4.14 16.81 -1.56
N TYR A 139 -4.37 16.73 -2.87
CA TYR A 139 -3.33 16.98 -3.87
C TYR A 139 -3.65 18.22 -4.68
N ASP A 140 -2.62 19.02 -4.93
CA ASP A 140 -2.72 20.07 -5.91
C ASP A 140 -2.75 19.41 -7.30
N VAL A 141 -3.95 19.28 -7.86
CA VAL A 141 -4.15 18.79 -9.24
C VAL A 141 -3.76 19.84 -10.28
N THR A 142 -3.48 21.09 -9.87
CA THR A 142 -2.99 22.12 -10.78
C THR A 142 -1.48 21.97 -11.00
N CYS A 143 -1.11 21.46 -12.18
CA CYS A 143 0.28 21.48 -12.63
C CYS A 143 0.63 22.90 -13.06
N LEU A 144 1.19 23.70 -12.15
CA LEU A 144 1.87 24.93 -12.54
C LEU A 144 3.29 24.58 -13.04
N PRO A 145 3.84 25.26 -14.07
CA PRO A 145 5.22 25.04 -14.53
C PRO A 145 6.27 25.07 -13.40
N SER A 146 5.98 25.85 -12.35
CA SER A 146 6.82 26.08 -11.16
C SER A 146 6.46 25.22 -9.93
N LYS A 147 5.37 24.43 -9.94
CA LYS A 147 4.98 23.54 -8.83
C LYS A 147 4.95 22.07 -9.28
N PRO A 148 5.37 21.12 -8.43
CA PRO A 148 5.29 19.71 -8.79
C PRO A 148 3.82 19.28 -8.94
N CYS A 149 3.49 18.61 -10.04
CA CYS A 149 2.21 17.97 -10.22
C CYS A 149 1.91 17.04 -9.03
N ARG A 150 0.75 17.24 -8.38
CA ARG A 150 0.36 16.57 -7.13
C ARG A 150 1.37 16.74 -6.00
N SER A 151 1.72 17.99 -5.69
CA SER A 151 2.23 18.29 -4.36
C SER A 151 1.11 18.08 -3.34
N PRO A 152 1.37 17.48 -2.17
CA PRO A 152 0.39 17.52 -1.10
C PRO A 152 0.11 18.99 -0.75
N LEU A 153 -1.16 19.39 -0.75
CA LEU A 153 -1.57 20.77 -0.44
C LEU A 153 -1.19 21.18 1.00
N LEU A 154 -0.99 20.17 1.84
CA LEU A 154 -0.74 20.28 3.26
C LEU A 154 0.57 19.54 3.58
N PRO A 155 1.25 19.86 4.69
CA PRO A 155 2.42 19.10 5.14
C PRO A 155 2.18 17.59 5.11
N LEU A 156 3.15 16.80 4.66
CA LEU A 156 3.01 15.35 4.44
C LEU A 156 2.31 14.62 5.59
N ARG A 157 2.66 14.96 6.84
CA ARG A 157 2.01 14.41 8.03
C ARG A 157 0.51 14.64 8.06
N HIS A 158 0.09 15.88 7.83
CA HIS A 158 -1.32 16.25 7.86
C HIS A 158 -2.10 15.63 6.70
N THR A 159 -1.47 15.57 5.53
CA THR A 159 -1.97 14.83 4.37
C THR A 159 -2.22 13.35 4.70
N LEU A 160 -1.29 12.67 5.37
CA LEU A 160 -1.46 11.29 5.81
C LEU A 160 -2.59 11.13 6.84
N GLU A 161 -2.70 12.06 7.79
CA GLU A 161 -3.81 12.10 8.76
C GLU A 161 -5.16 12.13 8.04
N GLN A 162 -5.30 12.98 7.02
CA GLN A 162 -6.52 13.05 6.21
C GLN A 162 -6.77 11.77 5.41
N VAL A 163 -5.72 11.15 4.86
CA VAL A 163 -5.81 9.88 4.15
C VAL A 163 -6.41 8.78 5.02
N PHE A 164 -5.83 8.57 6.20
CA PHE A 164 -6.32 7.54 7.12
C PHE A 164 -7.69 7.89 7.69
N LYS A 165 -7.96 9.16 8.03
CA LYS A 165 -9.29 9.60 8.50
C LYS A 165 -10.38 9.30 7.47
N SER A 166 -10.13 9.64 6.20
CA SER A 166 -11.06 9.37 5.10
C SER A 166 -11.29 7.88 4.92
N TYR A 167 -10.20 7.09 4.87
CA TYR A 167 -10.26 5.63 4.78
C TYR A 167 -11.11 5.02 5.89
N HIS A 168 -10.83 5.34 7.16
CA HIS A 168 -11.58 4.76 8.29
C HIS A 168 -13.06 5.15 8.27
N SER A 169 -13.37 6.41 7.96
CA SER A 169 -14.76 6.88 7.89
C SER A 169 -15.56 6.15 6.82
N LYS A 170 -14.97 5.93 5.64
CA LYS A 170 -15.61 5.19 4.55
C LYS A 170 -15.68 3.69 4.86
N MET A 171 -14.62 3.11 5.43
CA MET A 171 -14.54 1.70 5.79
C MET A 171 -15.59 1.31 6.85
N ALA A 172 -15.85 2.18 7.82
CA ALA A 172 -16.89 1.98 8.83
C ALA A 172 -18.31 1.87 8.24
N LYS A 173 -18.54 2.44 7.05
CA LYS A 173 -19.84 2.44 6.36
C LYS A 173 -19.94 1.34 5.30
N ALA A 174 -18.81 0.79 4.86
CA ALA A 174 -18.75 -0.22 3.80
C ALA A 174 -19.30 -1.55 4.31
N LYS A 175 -20.26 -2.11 3.58
CA LYS A 175 -20.93 -3.36 3.97
C LYS A 175 -20.42 -4.52 3.13
N LEU A 176 -20.25 -4.29 1.84
CA LEU A 176 -19.90 -5.33 0.88
C LEU A 176 -18.38 -5.55 0.84
N GLU A 177 -17.96 -6.78 0.57
CA GLU A 177 -16.55 -7.13 0.39
C GLU A 177 -15.88 -6.26 -0.69
N ASP A 178 -16.52 -6.14 -1.86
CA ASP A 178 -15.96 -5.39 -2.99
C ASP A 178 -15.81 -3.89 -2.68
N GLU A 179 -16.70 -3.31 -1.86
CA GLU A 179 -16.57 -1.93 -1.38
C GLU A 179 -15.33 -1.78 -0.48
N LYS A 180 -15.14 -2.72 0.46
CA LYS A 180 -13.99 -2.71 1.37
C LYS A 180 -12.68 -2.89 0.60
N LEU A 181 -12.64 -3.78 -0.39
CA LEU A 181 -11.46 -3.97 -1.26
C LEU A 181 -11.15 -2.71 -2.08
N ARG A 182 -12.16 -2.01 -2.59
CA ARG A 182 -11.96 -0.71 -3.28
C ARG A 182 -11.38 0.35 -2.37
N LEU A 183 -11.87 0.45 -1.13
CA LEU A 183 -11.32 1.40 -0.15
C LEU A 183 -9.87 1.07 0.22
N LEU A 184 -9.52 -0.21 0.34
CA LEU A 184 -8.14 -0.64 0.53
C LEU A 184 -7.25 -0.29 -0.66
N ALA A 185 -7.70 -0.60 -1.88
CA ALA A 185 -6.96 -0.25 -3.10
C ALA A 185 -6.69 1.26 -3.19
N SER A 186 -7.68 2.07 -2.85
CA SER A 186 -7.56 3.53 -2.80
C SER A 186 -6.58 4.01 -1.72
N LEU A 187 -6.61 3.44 -0.52
CA LEU A 187 -5.63 3.74 0.53
C LEU A 187 -4.20 3.44 0.05
N LEU A 188 -3.98 2.24 -0.48
CA LEU A 188 -2.67 1.82 -0.96
C LEU A 188 -2.15 2.74 -2.07
N LYS A 189 -3.03 3.12 -3.02
CA LYS A 189 -2.71 4.03 -4.11
C LYS A 189 -2.34 5.43 -3.61
N ASN A 190 -3.11 5.97 -2.66
CA ASN A 190 -2.76 7.23 -2.00
C ASN A 190 -1.37 7.16 -1.35
N LEU A 191 -1.07 6.10 -0.60
CA LEU A 191 0.25 5.91 0.01
C LEU A 191 1.36 5.72 -1.03
N ALA A 192 1.05 5.17 -2.20
CA ALA A 192 2.00 5.05 -3.29
C ALA A 192 2.39 6.40 -3.88
N LEU A 193 1.41 7.27 -4.09
CA LEU A 193 1.59 8.62 -4.61
C LEU A 193 2.27 9.55 -3.59
N LEU A 194 1.89 9.47 -2.31
CA LEU A 194 2.55 10.26 -1.25
C LEU A 194 3.99 9.85 -1.01
N HIS A 195 4.29 8.56 -1.17
CA HIS A 195 5.60 7.98 -0.92
C HIS A 195 6.22 8.46 0.41
N PRO A 196 5.52 8.26 1.55
CA PRO A 196 5.81 8.95 2.80
C PRO A 196 7.13 8.56 3.47
N LEU A 197 7.76 7.46 3.02
CA LEU A 197 9.01 6.96 3.58
C LEU A 197 10.19 7.29 2.67
N PRO A 198 11.40 7.49 3.22
CA PRO A 198 12.62 7.62 2.41
C PRO A 198 12.90 6.39 1.54
N ASP A 199 12.56 5.20 2.06
CA ASP A 199 12.70 3.91 1.38
C ASP A 199 11.56 2.96 1.81
N ARG A 200 11.44 1.79 1.15
CA ARG A 200 10.59 0.66 1.56
C ARG A 200 9.09 0.90 1.47
N ASN A 201 8.64 1.95 0.79
CA ASN A 201 7.22 2.24 0.62
C ASN A 201 6.42 1.06 0.05
N GLY A 202 6.96 0.33 -0.93
CA GLY A 202 6.32 -0.88 -1.48
C GLY A 202 6.08 -1.96 -0.43
N ARG A 203 7.14 -2.29 0.33
CA ARG A 203 7.08 -3.27 1.45
C ARG A 203 6.10 -2.85 2.54
N SER A 204 6.11 -1.58 2.94
CA SER A 204 5.23 -1.07 3.98
C SER A 204 3.75 -1.12 3.58
N ARG A 205 3.44 -0.75 2.33
CA ARG A 205 2.08 -0.86 1.76
C ARG A 205 1.61 -2.31 1.72
N LEU A 206 2.47 -3.23 1.32
CA LEU A 206 2.15 -4.65 1.31
C LEU A 206 1.83 -5.16 2.72
N LEU A 207 2.66 -4.85 3.73
CA LEU A 207 2.41 -5.28 5.11
C LEU A 207 1.13 -4.67 5.68
N LEU A 208 0.84 -3.41 5.35
CA LEU A 208 -0.44 -2.76 5.69
C LEU A 208 -1.62 -3.48 5.06
N LEU A 209 -1.51 -3.89 3.79
CA LEU A 209 -2.55 -4.67 3.13
C LEU A 209 -2.80 -6.01 3.84
N GLN A 210 -1.75 -6.77 4.18
CA GLN A 210 -1.89 -8.03 4.91
C GLN A 210 -2.56 -7.82 6.27
N PHE A 211 -2.18 -6.76 6.98
CA PHE A 211 -2.81 -6.38 8.24
C PHE A 211 -4.31 -6.10 8.07
N GLU A 212 -4.67 -5.23 7.12
CA GLU A 212 -6.06 -4.83 6.96
C GLU A 212 -6.95 -5.96 6.45
N LEU A 213 -6.48 -6.81 5.54
CA LEU A 213 -7.24 -7.97 5.05
C LEU A 213 -7.68 -8.88 6.20
N ARG A 214 -6.75 -9.18 7.11
CA ARG A 214 -7.04 -10.00 8.29
C ARG A 214 -7.87 -9.25 9.33
N ARG A 215 -7.56 -7.97 9.61
CA ARG A 215 -8.31 -7.13 10.58
C ARG A 215 -9.79 -7.01 10.21
N LEU A 216 -10.07 -6.89 8.91
CA LEU A 216 -11.41 -6.74 8.37
C LEU A 216 -12.13 -8.08 8.14
N GLY A 217 -11.46 -9.22 8.41
CA GLY A 217 -12.02 -10.55 8.14
C GLY A 217 -12.20 -10.86 6.65
N LEU A 218 -11.50 -10.15 5.76
CA LEU A 218 -11.62 -10.33 4.30
C LEU A 218 -10.81 -11.52 3.80
N ALA A 219 -9.60 -11.71 4.34
CA ALA A 219 -8.71 -12.79 3.94
C ALA A 219 -7.58 -13.01 4.94
N CYS A 220 -6.99 -14.20 4.89
CA CYS A 220 -5.79 -14.55 5.66
C CYS A 220 -4.49 -14.08 5.02
N GLY A 221 -4.54 -13.65 3.76
CA GLY A 221 -3.42 -13.03 3.08
C GLY A 221 -3.73 -12.77 1.62
N THR A 222 -2.78 -12.18 0.92
CA THR A 222 -2.84 -11.99 -0.53
C THR A 222 -1.45 -12.10 -1.15
N MET A 223 -1.39 -12.65 -2.36
CA MET A 223 -0.18 -12.79 -3.16
C MET A 223 -0.36 -12.03 -4.47
N LEU A 224 0.17 -10.81 -4.58
CA LEU A 224 -0.10 -9.93 -5.71
C LEU A 224 0.90 -10.11 -6.86
N PHE A 225 0.45 -9.83 -8.08
CA PHE A 225 1.28 -9.81 -9.28
C PHE A 225 1.56 -8.37 -9.74
N ASN A 226 2.85 -8.05 -9.92
CA ASN A 226 3.44 -6.78 -10.36
C ASN A 226 2.92 -5.53 -9.62
N ASN A 227 2.62 -5.66 -8.33
CA ASN A 227 1.90 -4.64 -7.56
C ASN A 227 2.67 -3.33 -7.45
N ASN A 228 4.00 -3.37 -7.26
CA ASN A 228 4.79 -2.16 -7.07
C ASN A 228 4.81 -1.25 -8.30
N ASN A 229 4.71 -1.82 -9.51
CA ASN A 229 4.60 -1.04 -10.73
C ASN A 229 3.15 -0.65 -11.01
N ASN A 230 2.24 -1.61 -10.91
CA ASN A 230 0.83 -1.43 -11.28
C ASN A 230 0.10 -0.41 -10.40
N ILE A 231 0.46 -0.25 -9.12
CA ILE A 231 -0.22 0.67 -8.20
C ILE A 231 -0.24 2.14 -8.68
N TYR A 232 0.74 2.54 -9.49
CA TYR A 232 0.85 3.90 -10.03
C TYR A 232 -0.05 4.15 -11.24
N VAL A 233 -0.46 3.09 -11.95
CA VAL A 233 -1.06 3.18 -13.28
C VAL A 233 -2.41 2.48 -13.38
N ASP A 234 -2.68 1.52 -12.53
CA ASP A 234 -3.98 0.85 -12.49
C ASP A 234 -5.01 1.73 -11.79
N SER A 235 -6.25 1.74 -12.26
CA SER A 235 -7.34 2.41 -11.54
C SER A 235 -7.62 1.71 -10.21
N VAL A 236 -8.31 2.41 -9.29
CA VAL A 236 -8.70 1.83 -7.99
C VAL A 236 -9.51 0.54 -8.17
N SER A 237 -10.41 0.49 -9.16
CA SER A 237 -11.20 -0.71 -9.45
C SER A 237 -10.34 -1.88 -9.93
N VAL A 238 -9.36 -1.63 -10.80
CA VAL A 238 -8.43 -2.67 -11.27
C VAL A 238 -7.57 -3.17 -10.10
N LEU A 239 -7.08 -2.27 -9.26
CA LEU A 239 -6.31 -2.65 -8.07
C LEU A 239 -7.14 -3.48 -7.08
N ALA A 240 -8.40 -3.12 -6.84
CA ALA A 240 -9.29 -3.90 -5.98
C ALA A 240 -9.49 -5.33 -6.53
N ALA A 241 -9.69 -5.45 -7.85
CA ALA A 241 -9.84 -6.74 -8.52
C ALA A 241 -8.54 -7.57 -8.44
N LYS A 242 -7.36 -6.94 -8.56
CA LYS A 242 -6.05 -7.60 -8.33
C LYS A 242 -5.84 -8.04 -6.90
N ILE A 243 -6.30 -7.28 -5.91
CA ILE A 243 -6.27 -7.71 -4.51
C ILE A 243 -7.12 -8.97 -4.34
N LYS A 244 -8.32 -8.99 -4.93
CA LYS A 244 -9.22 -10.15 -4.92
C LYS A 244 -8.60 -11.39 -5.58
N GLU A 245 -7.96 -11.24 -6.74
CA GLU A 245 -7.20 -12.31 -7.39
C GLU A 245 -6.05 -12.79 -6.49
N GLY A 246 -5.29 -11.88 -5.91
CA GLY A 246 -4.19 -12.23 -5.01
C GLY A 246 -4.64 -12.97 -3.75
N ILE A 247 -5.85 -12.70 -3.25
CA ILE A 247 -6.47 -13.48 -2.16
C ILE A 247 -6.73 -14.91 -2.63
N ALA A 248 -7.29 -15.09 -3.82
CA ALA A 248 -7.51 -16.42 -4.41
C ALA A 248 -6.18 -17.17 -4.60
N MET A 249 -5.12 -16.47 -5.04
CA MET A 249 -3.78 -17.05 -5.15
C MET A 249 -3.21 -17.44 -3.79
N TYR A 250 -3.34 -16.59 -2.77
CA TYR A 250 -2.94 -16.96 -1.42
C TYR A 250 -3.66 -18.23 -0.93
N ASN A 251 -4.98 -18.31 -1.09
CA ASN A 251 -5.77 -19.47 -0.68
C ASN A 251 -5.34 -20.75 -1.39
N ARG A 252 -5.07 -20.67 -2.71
CA ARG A 252 -4.53 -21.79 -3.47
C ARG A 252 -3.13 -22.18 -3.01
N ALA A 253 -2.29 -21.20 -2.68
CA ALA A 253 -0.94 -21.44 -2.21
C ALA A 253 -0.95 -22.22 -0.88
N VAL A 254 -1.86 -21.84 0.03
CA VAL A 254 -2.08 -22.53 1.30
C VAL A 254 -2.60 -23.96 1.08
N SER A 255 -3.59 -24.16 0.20
CA SER A 255 -4.19 -25.49 0.00
C SER A 255 -3.28 -26.47 -0.74
N THR A 256 -2.42 -25.98 -1.63
CA THR A 256 -1.54 -26.82 -2.46
C THR A 256 -0.11 -26.92 -1.95
N GLY A 257 0.31 -26.01 -1.07
CA GLY A 257 1.71 -25.88 -0.65
C GLY A 257 2.64 -25.31 -1.72
N VAL A 258 2.11 -24.90 -2.88
CA VAL A 258 2.89 -24.41 -4.04
C VAL A 258 2.52 -22.97 -4.35
N ASN A 259 3.50 -22.12 -4.69
CA ASN A 259 3.21 -20.75 -5.15
C ASN A 259 2.47 -20.79 -6.50
N PRO A 260 1.21 -20.32 -6.59
CA PRO A 260 0.41 -20.43 -7.81
C PRO A 260 0.96 -19.65 -9.00
N TRP A 261 1.77 -18.62 -8.75
CA TRP A 261 2.41 -17.83 -9.81
C TRP A 261 3.51 -18.60 -10.55
N LEU A 262 3.92 -19.78 -10.08
CA LEU A 262 4.84 -20.68 -10.79
C LEU A 262 4.16 -21.49 -11.90
N GLY A 263 2.83 -21.57 -11.90
CA GLY A 263 2.07 -22.38 -12.86
C GLY A 263 1.84 -21.68 -14.21
N SER A 264 1.20 -22.40 -15.14
CA SER A 264 0.72 -21.85 -16.42
C SER A 264 -0.43 -20.85 -16.28
N GLN A 265 -0.93 -20.63 -15.05
CA GLN A 265 -1.90 -19.58 -14.79
C GLN A 265 -1.25 -18.22 -14.97
N ARG A 266 -1.53 -17.63 -16.12
CA ARG A 266 -1.26 -16.22 -16.37
C ARG A 266 -2.18 -15.39 -15.49
N GLN A 267 -1.70 -14.23 -15.05
CA GLN A 267 -2.53 -13.19 -14.44
C GLN A 267 -3.83 -13.00 -15.24
N THR A 268 -4.94 -12.84 -14.55
CA THR A 268 -6.26 -12.66 -15.18
C THR A 268 -6.38 -11.27 -15.80
N PHE A 269 -5.62 -10.30 -15.28
CA PHE A 269 -5.61 -8.94 -15.78
C PHE A 269 -4.65 -8.80 -16.95
N PRO A 270 -5.12 -8.29 -18.11
CA PRO A 270 -4.21 -7.96 -19.18
C PRO A 270 -3.20 -6.92 -18.70
N SER A 271 -1.99 -6.97 -19.25
CA SER A 271 -1.08 -5.84 -19.15
C SER A 271 -1.79 -4.57 -19.57
N SER A 272 -1.49 -3.45 -18.91
CA SER A 272 -2.02 -2.14 -19.31
C SER A 272 -1.86 -1.99 -20.83
N PRO A 273 -2.89 -1.52 -21.57
CA PRO A 273 -2.74 -1.26 -23.00
C PRO A 273 -1.65 -0.22 -23.27
N TYR A 274 -1.24 0.52 -22.24
CA TYR A 274 -0.16 1.51 -22.25
C TYR A 274 1.15 0.99 -21.66
N ALA A 275 1.33 -0.33 -21.52
CA ALA A 275 2.52 -0.89 -20.89
C ALA A 275 3.82 -0.44 -21.59
N LYS A 276 3.80 -0.29 -22.92
CA LYS A 276 4.97 0.17 -23.69
C LYS A 276 5.29 1.63 -23.40
N GLU A 277 4.28 2.49 -23.41
CA GLU A 277 4.34 3.91 -23.08
C GLU A 277 4.91 4.10 -21.67
N LEU A 278 4.37 3.35 -20.71
CA LEU A 278 4.80 3.37 -19.33
C LEU A 278 6.24 2.87 -19.16
N SER A 279 6.63 1.79 -19.86
CA SER A 279 8.04 1.33 -19.87
C SER A 279 8.99 2.42 -20.37
N ARG A 280 8.66 3.14 -21.45
CA ARG A 280 9.48 4.27 -21.92
C ARG A 280 9.64 5.36 -20.84
N CYS A 281 8.58 5.65 -20.11
CA CYS A 281 8.64 6.59 -18.98
C CYS A 281 9.60 6.13 -17.89
N TYR A 282 9.65 4.83 -17.59
CA TYR A 282 10.53 4.28 -16.57
C TYR A 282 11.99 4.18 -17.04
N GLU A 283 12.24 3.74 -18.27
CA GLU A 283 13.59 3.56 -18.84
C GLU A 283 14.34 4.88 -19.01
N GLY A 284 13.66 5.93 -19.50
CA GLY A 284 14.25 7.27 -19.63
C GLY A 284 14.68 7.90 -18.30
N HIS A 285 14.20 7.39 -17.17
CA HIS A 285 14.62 7.80 -15.83
C HIS A 285 15.83 7.04 -15.31
N SER A 286 15.94 5.75 -15.63
CA SER A 286 17.07 4.92 -15.22
C SER A 286 18.35 5.30 -15.95
N ALA A 287 18.28 5.66 -17.24
CA ALA A 287 19.45 6.06 -18.02
C ALA A 287 20.14 7.35 -17.53
N ASN A 288 19.41 8.22 -16.82
CA ASN A 288 19.92 9.51 -16.33
C ASN A 288 20.43 9.48 -14.88
N ARG A 289 20.37 8.32 -14.20
CA ARG A 289 20.95 8.16 -12.87
C ARG A 289 21.99 7.06 -12.95
N GLY A 290 23.27 7.42 -12.84
CA GLY A 290 24.39 6.46 -12.71
C GLY A 290 24.29 5.51 -11.50
N HIS A 291 23.20 5.59 -10.74
CA HIS A 291 22.73 4.58 -9.79
C HIS A 291 21.30 4.21 -10.16
N GLY A 292 21.15 2.97 -10.64
CA GLY A 292 19.90 2.44 -11.19
C GLY A 292 18.72 2.67 -10.26
N LEU A 293 17.71 3.35 -10.78
CA LEU A 293 16.35 3.25 -10.28
C LEU A 293 15.84 1.83 -10.58
N SER A 294 16.09 0.86 -9.69
CA SER A 294 15.22 -0.30 -9.66
C SER A 294 13.93 0.11 -8.96
N ILE A 295 12.81 0.02 -9.68
CA ILE A 295 11.50 -0.07 -9.03
C ILE A 295 11.39 -1.52 -8.54
N GLU A 296 12.14 -1.81 -7.47
CA GLU A 296 11.93 -2.98 -6.62
C GLU A 296 10.83 -2.70 -5.60
#